data_AF-A0A3D4T5P8-F1
#
_entry.id   AF-A0A3D4T5P8-F1
#
_cell.length_a   1.000
_cell.length_b   1.000
_cell.length_c   1.000
_cell.angle_alpha   90.00
_cell.angle_beta   90.00
_cell.angle_gamma   90.00
#
_symmetry.space_group_name_H-M   'P 1'
#
loop_
_entity.id
_entity.type
_entity.pdbx_description
1 polymer ?
#
loop_
_entity_poly.entity_id
_entity_poly.type
_entity_poly.pdbx_seq_one_letter_code
_entity_poly.pdbx_strand_id
1 'polypeptide(L)' 'MNEVQTKPKIYIDFNSSDGNIFTILAHAENALKLYNIINAKEKASEMRKRVISSESYEGALEIIREYVDIIED' A
#
# COMPACT_ATOMS: atom_id res chain seq x y z
N MET A 1 0.45 2.30 26.81
CA MET A 1 1.39 2.64 25.73
C MET A 1 0.57 2.86 24.49
N ASN A 2 0.44 4.11 24.04
CA ASN A 2 -0.23 4.39 22.77
C ASN A 2 0.77 4.00 21.68
N GLU A 3 0.63 2.81 21.12
CA GLU A 3 1.35 2.43 19.91
C GLU A 3 0.87 3.36 18.80
N VAL A 4 1.61 4.43 18.55
CA VAL A 4 1.47 5.20 17.32
C VAL A 4 1.96 4.27 16.22
N GLN A 5 1.06 3.44 15.72
CA GLN A 5 1.33 2.56 14.60
C GLN A 5 1.42 3.43 13.36
N THR A 6 2.61 3.93 13.09
CA THR A 6 2.91 4.70 11.88
C THR A 6 2.73 3.79 10.68
N LYS A 7 2.01 4.26 9.65
CA LYS A 7 1.83 3.52 8.40
C LYS A 7 3.20 3.11 7.83
N PRO A 8 3.36 1.90 7.28
CA PRO A 8 4.58 1.52 6.60
C PRO A 8 4.87 2.49 5.45
N LYS A 9 6.15 2.79 5.21
CA LYS A 9 6.58 3.63 4.09
C LYS A 9 7.03 2.76 2.92
N ILE A 10 6.64 3.14 1.70
CA ILE A 10 7.17 2.58 0.46
C ILE A 10 7.68 3.71 -0.44
N TYR A 11 8.76 3.44 -1.16
CA TYR A 11 9.39 4.37 -2.10
C TYR A 11 9.12 3.87 -3.51
N ILE A 12 8.62 4.75 -4.38
CA ILE A 12 8.17 4.42 -5.73
C ILE A 12 8.71 5.47 -6.70
N ASP A 13 9.44 5.02 -7.71
CA ASP A 13 9.71 5.82 -8.91
C ASP A 13 8.51 5.69 -9.87
N PHE A 14 7.68 6.73 -9.91
CA PHE A 14 6.49 6.77 -10.78
C PHE A 14 6.83 6.82 -12.28
N ASN A 15 8.07 7.13 -12.65
CA ASN A 15 8.51 7.19 -14.04
C ASN A 15 9.07 5.85 -14.55
N SER A 16 9.13 4.82 -13.69
CA SER A 16 9.58 3.47 -14.05
C SER A 16 8.44 2.44 -14.01
N SER A 17 8.77 1.15 -14.15
CA SER A 17 7.82 0.05 -13.95
C SER A 17 7.25 0.00 -12.52
N ASP A 18 7.90 0.65 -11.57
CA ASP A 18 7.46 0.69 -10.17
C ASP A 18 6.20 1.53 -10.01
N GLY A 19 5.98 2.49 -10.91
CA GLY A 19 4.73 3.26 -11.01
C GLY A 19 3.51 2.43 -11.42
N ASN A 20 3.67 1.18 -11.88
CA ASN A 20 2.53 0.31 -12.18
C ASN A 20 1.74 -0.03 -10.92
N ILE A 21 0.42 0.11 -10.96
CA ILE A 21 -0.43 -0.05 -9.77
C ILE A 21 -0.30 -1.41 -9.08
N PHE A 22 -0.07 -2.49 -9.85
CA PHE A 22 0.11 -3.82 -9.27
C PHE A 22 1.48 -4.01 -8.65
N THR A 23 2.50 -3.31 -9.16
CA THR A 23 3.82 -3.22 -8.52
C THR A 23 3.70 -2.49 -7.19
N ILE A 24 3.07 -1.30 -7.17
CA ILE A 24 2.82 -0.53 -5.94
C ILE A 24 2.03 -1.36 -4.91
N LEU A 25 0.99 -2.08 -5.35
CA LEU A 25 0.21 -2.97 -4.50
C LEU A 25 1.09 -4.06 -3.88
N ALA A 26 1.98 -4.70 -4.65
CA ALA A 26 2.88 -5.72 -4.14
C ALA A 26 3.86 -5.16 -3.10
N HIS A 27 4.40 -3.96 -3.31
CA HIS A 27 5.23 -3.28 -2.32
C HIS A 27 4.45 -2.99 -1.03
N ALA A 28 3.23 -2.47 -1.14
CA ALA A 28 2.38 -2.17 0.01
C ALA A 28 2.05 -3.43 0.84
N GLU A 29 1.69 -4.54 0.19
CA GLU A 29 1.43 -5.81 0.89
C GLU A 29 2.65 -6.36 1.62
N ASN A 30 3.83 -6.23 1.01
CA ASN A 30 5.08 -6.65 1.65
C ASN A 30 5.41 -5.73 2.84
N ALA A 31 5.22 -4.43 2.71
CA ALA A 31 5.43 -3.48 3.80
C ALA A 31 4.53 -3.74 5.01
N LEU A 32 3.24 -4.05 4.78
CA LEU A 32 2.29 -4.43 5.85
C LEU A 32 2.75 -5.68 6.64
N LYS A 33 3.33 -6.67 5.95
CA LYS A 33 3.86 -7.89 6.59
C LYS A 33 5.11 -7.61 7.42
N LEU A 34 6.01 -6.77 6.91
CA LEU A 34 7.30 -6.47 7.54
C LEU A 34 7.17 -5.60 8.79
N TYR A 35 6.19 -4.70 8.82
CA TYR A 35 5.98 -3.76 9.94
C TYR A 35 5.22 -4.35 11.13
N ASN A 36 5.00 -5.66 11.17
CA ASN A 36 4.28 -6.38 12.22
C ASN A 36 2.93 -5.71 12.59
N ILE A 37 2.23 -5.19 11.58
CA ILE A 37 0.96 -4.49 11.76
C ILE A 37 -0.08 -5.46 12.31
N ILE A 38 -0.86 -5.01 13.31
CA ILE A 38 -1.98 -5.80 13.82
C ILE A 38 -2.96 -6.06 12.68
N ASN A 39 -3.31 -7.33 12.46
CA ASN A 39 -4.17 -7.78 11.38
C ASN A 39 -3.59 -7.45 9.98
N ALA A 40 -2.27 -7.51 9.81
CA ALA A 40 -1.61 -7.24 8.53
C ALA A 40 -2.18 -8.06 7.37
N LYS A 41 -2.55 -9.32 7.63
CA LYS A 41 -3.11 -10.24 6.62
C LYS A 41 -4.50 -9.78 6.17
N GLU A 42 -5.36 -9.41 7.11
CA GLU A 42 -6.70 -8.92 6.85
C GLU A 42 -6.65 -7.58 6.11
N LYS A 43 -5.80 -6.65 6.57
CA LYS A 43 -5.58 -5.35 5.91
C LYS A 43 -5.06 -5.49 4.48
N ALA A 44 -4.08 -6.37 4.26
CA ALA A 44 -3.58 -6.64 2.91
C ALA A 44 -4.67 -7.22 1.99
N SER A 45 -5.49 -8.15 2.50
CA SER A 45 -6.62 -8.73 1.76
C SER A 45 -7.67 -7.67 1.40
N GLU A 46 -8.04 -6.81 2.35
CA GLU A 46 -8.98 -5.71 2.15
C GLU A 46 -8.47 -4.70 1.12
N MET A 47 -7.22 -4.24 1.27
CA MET A 47 -6.55 -3.33 0.34
C MET A 47 -6.57 -3.90 -1.07
N ARG A 48 -6.12 -5.15 -1.25
CA ARG A 48 -6.11 -5.83 -2.55
C ARG A 48 -7.50 -5.87 -3.18
N LYS A 49 -8.52 -6.25 -2.40
CA LYS A 49 -9.90 -6.33 -2.91
C LYS A 49 -10.40 -4.97 -3.40
N ARG A 50 -10.14 -3.91 -2.63
CA ARG A 50 -10.53 -2.54 -2.98
C ARG A 50 -9.78 -2.03 -4.21
N VAL A 51 -8.47 -2.27 -4.30
CA VAL A 51 -7.65 -1.90 -5.47
C VAL A 51 -8.13 -2.60 -6.74
N ILE A 52 -8.42 -3.90 -6.68
CA ILE A 52 -8.92 -4.66 -7.84
C ILE A 52 -10.30 -4.17 -8.30
N SER A 53 -11.13 -3.69 -7.38
CA SER A 53 -12.44 -3.11 -7.68
C SER A 53 -12.38 -1.64 -8.09
N SER A 54 -11.19 -1.01 -8.06
CA SER A 54 -11.03 0.38 -8.51
C SER A 54 -11.10 0.46 -10.03
N GLU A 55 -11.83 1.45 -10.54
CA GLU A 55 -11.99 1.69 -11.98
C GLU A 55 -10.95 2.67 -12.55
N SER A 56 -10.09 3.25 -11.69
CA SER A 56 -9.03 4.16 -12.11
C SER A 56 -7.72 3.90 -11.36
N TYR A 57 -6.63 4.31 -12.00
CA TYR A 57 -5.29 4.28 -11.42
C TYR A 57 -5.23 5.15 -10.17
N GLU A 58 -5.74 6.38 -10.24
CA GLU A 58 -5.75 7.33 -9.14
C GLU A 58 -6.58 6.81 -7.96
N GLY A 59 -7.76 6.23 -8.24
CA GLY A 59 -8.60 5.63 -7.20
C GLY A 59 -7.90 4.46 -6.51
N ALA A 60 -7.18 3.64 -7.27
CA ALA A 60 -6.40 2.55 -6.72
C ALA A 60 -5.22 3.06 -5.88
N LEU A 61 -4.55 4.13 -6.33
CA LEU A 61 -3.44 4.74 -5.63
C LEU A 61 -3.90 5.35 -4.29
N GLU A 62 -5.04 6.05 -4.27
CA GLU A 62 -5.63 6.59 -3.05
C GLU A 62 -5.98 5.48 -2.05
N ILE A 63 -6.55 4.36 -2.52
CA ILE A 63 -6.80 3.20 -1.67
C ILE A 63 -5.50 2.69 -1.04
N ILE A 64 -4.40 2.58 -1.80
CA ILE A 64 -3.12 2.12 -1.26
C ILE A 64 -2.56 3.10 -0.21
N ARG A 65 -2.70 4.42 -0.43
CA ARG A 65 -2.30 5.47 0.53
C ARG A 65 -3.03 5.39 1.87
N GLU A 66 -4.20 4.74 1.93
CA GLU A 66 -4.87 4.47 3.20
C GLU A 66 -4.10 3.48 4.09
N TYR A 67 -3.34 2.56 3.50
CA TYR A 67 -2.64 1.50 4.24
C TYR A 67 -1.14 1.74 4.42
N VAL A 68 -0.51 2.47 3.49
CA VAL A 68 0.93 2.78 3.49
C VAL A 68 1.16 4.23 3.09
N ASP A 69 2.29 4.80 3.53
CA ASP A 69 2.76 6.09 3.05
C ASP A 69 3.59 5.86 1.78
N ILE A 70 3.15 6.40 0.65
CA ILE A 70 3.89 6.35 -0.62
C ILE A 70 4.72 7.61 -0.77
N ILE A 71 6.04 7.43 -0.88
CA ILE A 71 7.05 8.46 -1.07
C ILE A 71 7.58 8.31 -2.49
N GLU A 72 7.65 9.42 -3.23
CA GLU A 72 8.28 9.47 -4.54
C GLU A 72 9.80 9.48 -4.36
N ASP A 73 10.49 8.58 -5.08
CA ASP A 73 11.96 8.45 -5.09
C ASP A 73 12.58 9.19 -6.29
#